data_AF-A0A7C8YS42-F1
#
_entry.id   AF-A0A7C8YS42-F1
#
_cell.length_a   1.000
_cell.length_b   1.000
_cell.length_c   1.000
_cell.angle_alpha   90.00
_cell.angle_beta   90.00
_cell.angle_gamma   90.00
#
_symmetry.space_group_name_H-M   'P 1'
#
loop_
_entity.id
_entity.type
_entity.pdbx_description
1 polymer ?
#
loop_
_entity_poly.entity_id
_entity_poly.type
_entity_poly.pdbx_seq_one_letter_code
_entity_poly.pdbx_strand_id
1 'polypeptide(L)'
;MFDRNGDGKITKKEMQDSLQKLGIYISDQELCQMIDNIDVNRDGCVDIDEFGSLYQTIMDERDEEEDIKEAFHVFDRNGDGFITVEELRSVLQSLGLKQGRTSEDCKKMINKVDADGDGMVNFKEFKQMMKGGAFAALGS
;
A
#
# COMPACT_ATOMS: atom_id res chain seq x y z
N MET A 1 20.79 -0.02 -15.64
CA MET A 1 20.70 -1.05 -14.56
C MET A 1 19.57 -2.04 -14.84
N PHE A 2 18.45 -1.57 -15.40
CA PHE A 2 17.30 -2.38 -15.85
C PHE A 2 17.46 -2.87 -17.29
N ASP A 3 17.74 -1.95 -18.22
CA ASP A 3 18.20 -2.26 -19.57
C ASP A 3 19.61 -2.89 -19.51
N ARG A 4 19.70 -4.15 -19.91
CA ARG A 4 20.87 -5.02 -19.65
C ARG A 4 21.70 -5.21 -20.92
N ASN A 5 21.05 -5.07 -22.07
CA ASN A 5 21.64 -5.16 -23.40
C ASN A 5 22.06 -3.80 -24.00
N GLY A 6 21.69 -2.67 -23.37
CA GLY A 6 22.03 -1.32 -23.82
C GLY A 6 21.15 -0.79 -24.96
N ASP A 7 19.98 -1.39 -25.23
CA ASP A 7 19.19 -1.05 -26.42
C ASP A 7 18.24 0.15 -26.22
N GLY A 8 18.09 0.62 -24.98
CA GLY A 8 17.23 1.73 -24.62
C GLY A 8 15.76 1.32 -24.44
N LYS A 9 15.48 0.01 -24.47
CA LYS A 9 14.16 -0.58 -24.25
C LYS A 9 14.28 -1.68 -23.20
N ILE A 10 13.33 -1.72 -22.29
CA ILE A 10 13.29 -2.72 -21.24
C ILE A 10 12.30 -3.80 -21.67
N THR A 11 12.83 -4.98 -21.98
CA THR A 11 11.97 -6.13 -22.27
C THR A 11 11.31 -6.67 -21.01
N LYS A 12 10.19 -7.39 -21.15
CA LYS A 12 9.51 -8.07 -20.02
C LYS A 12 10.47 -8.84 -19.11
N LYS A 13 11.45 -9.53 -19.71
CA LYS A 13 12.42 -10.35 -18.98
C LYS A 13 13.41 -9.50 -18.18
N GLU A 14 13.84 -8.38 -18.74
CA GLU A 14 14.72 -7.42 -18.07
C GLU A 14 14.01 -6.69 -16.94
N MET A 15 12.74 -6.33 -17.16
CA MET A 15 11.88 -5.76 -16.12
C MET A 15 11.69 -6.74 -14.96
N GLN A 16 11.35 -8.00 -15.24
CA GLN A 16 11.15 -9.03 -14.20
C GLN A 16 12.41 -9.26 -13.34
N ASP A 17 13.57 -9.42 -13.97
CA ASP A 17 14.85 -9.65 -13.26
C ASP A 17 15.21 -8.46 -12.37
N SER A 18 14.94 -7.25 -12.87
CA SER A 18 15.27 -6.03 -12.15
C SER A 18 14.29 -5.73 -11.02
N LEU A 19 13.01 -6.04 -11.17
CA LEU A 19 12.02 -6.00 -10.10
C LEU A 19 12.36 -7.01 -9.00
N GLN A 20 12.77 -8.22 -9.36
CA GLN A 20 13.26 -9.21 -8.39
C GLN A 20 14.50 -8.73 -7.62
N LYS A 21 15.43 -8.04 -8.28
CA LYS A 21 16.60 -7.43 -7.62
C LYS A 21 16.23 -6.34 -6.62
N LEU A 22 15.13 -5.64 -6.86
CA LEU A 22 14.56 -4.68 -5.92
C LEU A 22 13.69 -5.35 -4.82
N GLY A 23 13.59 -6.68 -4.83
CA GLY A 23 12.74 -7.46 -3.93
C GLY A 23 11.25 -7.37 -4.25
N ILE A 24 10.85 -6.84 -5.43
CA ILE A 24 9.47 -6.95 -5.92
C ILE A 24 9.32 -8.34 -6.57
N TYR A 25 8.38 -9.13 -6.07
CA TYR A 25 7.98 -10.40 -6.67
C TYR A 25 6.56 -10.28 -7.23
N ILE A 26 6.45 -9.93 -8.51
CA ILE A 26 5.17 -9.92 -9.23
C ILE A 26 5.06 -11.15 -10.13
N SER A 27 3.82 -11.60 -10.35
CA SER A 27 3.55 -12.72 -11.23
C SER A 27 3.68 -12.33 -12.70
N ASP A 28 3.86 -13.32 -13.59
CA ASP A 28 3.97 -13.08 -15.04
C ASP A 28 2.72 -12.38 -15.62
N GLN A 29 1.56 -12.66 -15.02
CA GLN A 29 0.27 -12.06 -15.39
C GLN A 29 0.19 -10.59 -14.93
N GLU A 30 0.54 -10.30 -13.68
CA GLU A 30 0.58 -8.94 -13.15
C GLU A 30 1.61 -8.10 -13.92
N LEU A 31 2.77 -8.67 -14.22
CA LEU A 31 3.79 -8.02 -15.03
C LEU A 31 3.27 -7.71 -16.45
N CYS A 32 2.54 -8.64 -17.08
CA CYS A 32 1.91 -8.38 -18.37
C CYS A 32 0.88 -7.25 -18.29
N GLN A 33 0.08 -7.19 -17.23
CA GLN A 33 -0.90 -6.10 -17.04
C GLN A 33 -0.22 -4.77 -16.76
N MET A 34 0.86 -4.76 -15.98
CA MET A 34 1.66 -3.56 -15.72
C MET A 34 2.26 -3.04 -17.03
N ILE A 35 2.85 -3.92 -17.84
CA ILE A 35 3.38 -3.55 -19.16
C ILE A 35 2.26 -3.05 -20.06
N ASP A 36 1.13 -3.75 -20.19
CA ASP A 36 0.01 -3.34 -21.07
C ASP A 36 -0.60 -1.99 -20.68
N ASN A 37 -0.64 -1.67 -19.38
CA ASN A 37 -1.13 -0.38 -18.89
C ASN A 37 -0.17 0.79 -19.19
N ILE A 38 1.11 0.51 -19.45
CA ILE A 38 2.18 1.52 -19.50
C ILE A 38 2.84 1.60 -20.89
N ASP A 39 2.81 0.51 -21.64
CA ASP A 39 3.16 0.39 -23.06
C ASP A 39 2.09 1.12 -23.89
N VAL A 40 2.16 2.46 -23.85
CA VAL A 40 1.24 3.36 -24.57
C VAL A 40 1.42 3.16 -26.07
N ASN A 41 2.64 2.86 -26.50
CA ASN A 41 2.99 2.69 -27.90
C ASN A 41 2.64 1.28 -28.45
N ARG A 42 2.35 0.31 -27.56
CA ARG A 42 2.01 -1.09 -27.83
C ARG A 42 3.08 -1.87 -28.60
N ASP A 43 4.34 -1.56 -28.37
CA ASP A 43 5.47 -2.25 -29.00
C ASP A 43 5.92 -3.50 -28.22
N GLY A 44 5.28 -3.77 -27.07
CA GLY A 44 5.55 -4.92 -26.22
C GLY A 44 6.83 -4.79 -25.38
N CYS A 45 7.46 -3.62 -25.40
CA CYS A 45 8.62 -3.25 -24.59
C CYS A 45 8.29 -1.98 -23.81
N VAL A 46 9.05 -1.70 -22.75
CA VAL A 46 8.89 -0.47 -21.96
C VAL A 46 10.09 0.42 -22.27
N ASP A 47 9.87 1.55 -22.94
CA ASP A 47 10.94 2.52 -23.18
C ASP A 47 11.28 3.34 -21.92
N ILE A 48 12.27 4.22 -21.97
CA ILE A 48 12.74 4.96 -20.80
C ILE A 48 11.71 5.97 -20.27
N ASP A 49 10.87 6.52 -21.15
CA ASP A 49 9.80 7.45 -20.79
C ASP A 49 8.62 6.70 -20.16
N GLU A 50 8.27 5.55 -20.73
CA GLU A 50 7.27 4.61 -20.19
C GLU A 50 7.72 4.03 -18.84
N PHE A 51 8.99 3.65 -18.72
CA PHE A 51 9.58 3.15 -17.48
C PHE A 51 9.60 4.22 -16.38
N GLY A 52 9.79 5.49 -16.73
CA GLY A 52 9.71 6.59 -15.76
C GLY A 52 8.35 6.66 -15.08
N SER A 53 7.29 6.49 -15.87
CA SER A 53 5.91 6.47 -15.37
C SER A 53 5.64 5.24 -14.49
N LEU A 54 6.08 4.06 -14.94
CA LEU A 54 6.02 2.82 -14.16
C LEU A 54 6.75 2.93 -12.82
N TYR A 55 8.00 3.39 -12.85
CA TYR A 55 8.85 3.46 -11.67
C TYR A 55 8.26 4.43 -10.66
N GLN A 56 7.69 5.54 -11.14
CA GLN A 56 6.99 6.48 -10.27
C GLN A 56 5.77 5.82 -9.63
N THR A 57 4.94 5.09 -10.38
CA THR A 57 3.78 4.38 -9.82
C THR A 57 4.18 3.27 -8.83
N ILE A 58 5.16 2.43 -9.17
CA ILE A 58 5.59 1.33 -8.29
C ILE A 58 6.26 1.86 -7.02
N MET A 59 7.05 2.93 -7.12
CA MET A 59 7.69 3.54 -5.95
C MET A 59 6.65 4.23 -5.08
N ASP A 60 5.69 4.95 -5.65
CA ASP A 60 4.59 5.55 -4.90
C ASP A 60 3.78 4.48 -4.16
N GLU A 61 3.41 3.37 -4.82
CA GLU A 61 2.70 2.27 -4.16
C GLU A 61 3.52 1.55 -3.08
N ARG A 62 4.85 1.50 -3.23
CA ARG A 62 5.76 0.90 -2.24
C ARG A 62 5.96 1.81 -1.04
N ASP A 63 6.21 3.09 -1.27
CA ASP A 63 6.26 4.10 -0.20
C ASP A 63 4.93 4.08 0.56
N GLU A 64 3.78 4.06 -0.14
CA GLU A 64 2.47 3.92 0.50
C GLU A 64 2.35 2.63 1.34
N GLU A 65 2.81 1.48 0.84
CA GLU A 65 2.71 0.23 1.60
C GLU A 65 3.62 0.21 2.84
N GLU A 66 4.83 0.74 2.73
CA GLU A 66 5.76 0.89 3.85
C GLU A 66 5.23 1.93 4.86
N ASP A 67 4.72 3.08 4.42
CA ASP A 67 4.07 4.10 5.26
C ASP A 67 2.87 3.53 6.02
N ILE A 68 2.01 2.76 5.34
CA ILE A 68 0.85 2.11 5.96
C ILE A 68 1.31 1.09 7.01
N LYS A 69 2.43 0.40 6.78
CA LYS A 69 2.98 -0.60 7.69
C LYS A 69 3.65 0.03 8.90
N GLU A 70 4.39 1.12 8.71
CA GLU A 70 4.93 1.91 9.81
C GLU A 70 3.80 2.52 10.64
N ALA A 71 2.77 3.07 9.99
CA ALA A 71 1.57 3.54 10.67
C ALA A 71 0.92 2.40 11.46
N PHE A 72 0.73 1.22 10.85
CA PHE A 72 0.17 0.04 11.51
C PHE A 72 0.94 -0.31 12.78
N HIS A 73 2.29 -0.34 12.73
CA HIS A 73 3.12 -0.58 13.90
C HIS A 73 3.02 0.51 14.99
N VAL A 74 2.66 1.74 14.63
CA VAL A 74 2.39 2.80 15.62
C VAL A 74 1.06 2.56 16.32
N PHE A 75 0.06 2.04 15.60
CA PHE A 75 -1.25 1.68 16.16
C PHE A 75 -1.20 0.38 16.97
N ASP A 76 -0.61 -0.68 16.43
CA ASP A 76 -0.40 -2.00 17.03
C ASP A 76 0.76 -1.95 18.04
N ARG A 77 0.46 -1.66 19.31
CA ARG A 77 1.51 -1.42 20.33
C ARG A 77 2.11 -2.70 20.87
N ASN A 78 1.32 -3.76 20.93
CA ASN A 78 1.78 -5.06 21.40
C ASN A 78 2.43 -5.88 20.27
N GLY A 79 2.27 -5.48 19.00
CA GLY A 79 2.87 -6.12 17.84
C GLY A 79 2.22 -7.45 17.50
N ASP A 80 0.95 -7.65 17.88
CA ASP A 80 0.26 -8.92 17.66
C ASP A 80 -0.30 -9.06 16.23
N GLY A 81 -0.21 -8.00 15.43
CA GLY A 81 -0.70 -7.96 14.05
C GLY A 81 -2.17 -7.55 13.95
N PHE A 82 -2.78 -7.15 15.06
CA PHE A 82 -4.17 -6.73 15.17
C PHE A 82 -4.26 -5.45 16.00
N ILE A 83 -5.03 -4.47 15.53
CA ILE A 83 -5.27 -3.23 16.29
C ILE A 83 -6.56 -3.38 17.06
N THR A 84 -6.46 -3.40 18.38
CA THR A 84 -7.63 -3.43 19.25
C THR A 84 -8.27 -2.05 19.41
N VAL A 85 -9.53 -2.01 19.88
CA VAL A 85 -10.24 -0.76 20.22
C VAL A 85 -9.43 0.11 21.19
N GLU A 86 -8.74 -0.52 22.15
CA GLU A 86 -7.98 0.18 23.18
C GLU A 86 -6.71 0.82 22.62
N GLU A 87 -6.02 0.13 21.71
CA GLU A 87 -4.82 0.61 21.03
C GLU A 87 -5.13 1.74 20.07
N LEU A 88 -6.15 1.55 19.23
CA LEU A 88 -6.66 2.60 18.35
C LEU A 88 -7.00 3.86 19.16
N ARG A 89 -7.72 3.69 20.28
CA ARG A 89 -8.06 4.79 21.18
C ARG A 89 -6.81 5.48 21.74
N SER A 90 -5.83 4.72 22.20
CA SER A 90 -4.61 5.27 22.79
C SER A 90 -3.86 6.15 21.79
N VAL A 91 -3.73 5.69 20.54
CA VAL A 91 -3.07 6.46 19.49
C VAL A 91 -3.89 7.67 19.06
N LEU A 92 -5.21 7.53 18.87
CA LEU A 92 -6.08 8.66 18.54
C LEU A 92 -6.04 9.75 19.62
N GLN A 93 -5.92 9.36 20.90
CA GLN A 93 -5.74 10.31 22.00
C GLN A 93 -4.36 10.99 21.95
N SER A 94 -3.29 10.24 21.67
CA SER A 94 -1.95 10.79 21.49
C SER A 94 -1.86 11.76 20.31
N LEU A 95 -2.62 11.54 19.25
CA LEU A 95 -2.75 12.42 18.09
C LEU A 95 -3.72 13.60 18.32
N GLY A 96 -4.41 13.65 19.46
CA GLY A 96 -5.38 14.70 19.79
C GLY A 96 -6.68 14.64 18.97
N LEU A 97 -6.96 13.51 18.34
CA LEU A 97 -8.17 13.31 17.53
C LEU A 97 -9.40 13.07 18.41
N LYS A 98 -10.50 13.77 18.10
CA LYS A 98 -11.75 13.72 18.89
C LYS A 98 -12.41 12.33 18.85
N GLN A 99 -12.12 11.54 17.83
CA GLN A 99 -12.62 10.19 17.62
C GLN A 99 -12.03 9.18 18.63
N GLY A 100 -10.87 9.48 19.23
CA GLY A 100 -10.27 8.71 20.33
C GLY A 100 -10.86 9.04 21.70
N ARG A 101 -11.84 9.95 21.79
CA ARG A 101 -12.33 10.47 23.06
C ARG A 101 -13.24 9.47 23.77
N THR A 102 -14.06 8.75 23.00
CA THR A 102 -14.96 7.71 23.52
C THR A 102 -14.66 6.34 22.89
N SER A 103 -14.86 5.29 23.66
CA SER A 103 -14.74 3.90 23.18
C SER A 103 -15.80 3.56 22.13
N GLU A 104 -16.94 4.24 22.12
CA GLU A 104 -18.00 4.04 21.13
C GLU A 104 -17.60 4.56 19.74
N ASP A 105 -16.93 5.70 19.66
CA ASP A 105 -16.43 6.25 18.39
C ASP A 105 -15.33 5.36 17.79
N CYS A 106 -14.39 4.88 18.63
CA CYS A 106 -13.37 3.91 18.22
C CYS A 106 -14.01 2.60 17.72
N LYS A 107 -15.01 2.07 18.45
CA LYS A 107 -15.76 0.88 18.01
C LYS A 107 -16.47 1.10 16.68
N LYS A 108 -17.02 2.29 16.42
CA LYS A 108 -17.65 2.60 15.13
C LYS A 108 -16.64 2.67 13.99
N MET A 109 -15.42 3.15 14.25
CA MET A 109 -14.35 3.16 13.25
C MET A 109 -13.93 1.73 12.91
N ILE A 110 -13.73 0.89 13.92
CA ILE A 110 -13.38 -0.53 13.73
C ILE A 110 -14.49 -1.25 12.98
N ASN A 111 -15.75 -1.19 13.43
CA ASN A 111 -16.88 -1.83 12.74
C ASN A 111 -17.09 -1.40 11.27
N LYS A 112 -16.53 -0.27 10.84
CA LYS A 112 -16.63 0.16 9.43
C LYS A 112 -15.66 -0.58 8.52
N VAL A 113 -14.55 -1.08 9.07
CA VAL A 113 -13.44 -1.68 8.32
C VAL A 113 -13.19 -3.13 8.68
N ASP A 114 -13.65 -3.54 9.86
CA ASP A 114 -13.75 -4.91 10.35
C ASP A 114 -14.72 -5.69 9.46
N ALA A 115 -14.16 -6.39 8.48
CA ALA A 115 -14.87 -7.17 7.50
C ALA A 115 -15.08 -8.61 7.96
N ASP A 116 -14.21 -9.11 8.84
CA ASP A 116 -14.30 -10.46 9.37
C ASP A 116 -15.09 -10.56 10.69
N GLY A 117 -15.36 -9.43 11.35
CA GLY A 117 -16.22 -9.29 12.51
C GLY A 117 -15.57 -9.73 13.81
N ASP A 118 -14.24 -9.76 13.89
CA ASP A 118 -13.50 -10.13 15.09
C ASP A 118 -13.42 -8.98 16.13
N GLY A 119 -13.86 -7.78 15.74
CA GLY A 119 -13.82 -6.58 16.58
C GLY A 119 -12.43 -5.98 16.73
N MET A 120 -11.47 -6.40 15.89
CA MET A 120 -10.12 -5.89 15.76
C MET A 120 -9.91 -5.39 14.33
N VAL A 121 -8.72 -4.85 14.05
CA VAL A 121 -8.36 -4.43 12.68
C VAL A 121 -7.05 -5.08 12.32
N ASN A 122 -7.08 -6.00 11.37
CA ASN A 122 -5.88 -6.62 10.83
C ASN A 122 -5.20 -5.69 9.79
N PHE A 123 -3.97 -6.01 9.39
CA PHE A 123 -3.21 -5.20 8.42
C PHE A 123 -3.97 -4.94 7.11
N LYS A 124 -4.73 -5.91 6.61
CA LYS A 124 -5.47 -5.80 5.35
C LYS A 124 -6.65 -4.82 5.47
N GLU A 125 -7.34 -4.84 6.60
CA GLU A 125 -8.43 -3.92 6.92
C GLU A 125 -7.91 -2.51 7.17
N PHE A 126 -6.79 -2.38 7.88
CA PHE A 126 -6.11 -1.11 8.09
C PHE A 126 -5.65 -0.48 6.77
N LYS A 127 -5.10 -1.28 5.85
CA LYS A 127 -4.74 -0.83 4.50
C LYS A 127 -5.97 -0.32 3.73
N GLN A 128 -7.10 -1.05 3.78
CA GLN A 128 -8.35 -0.59 3.18
C GLN A 128 -8.88 0.69 3.85
N MET A 129 -8.71 0.84 5.16
CA MET A 129 -9.08 2.03 5.89
C MET A 129 -8.28 3.26 5.46
N MET A 130 -6.96 3.11 5.26
CA MET A 130 -6.09 4.20 4.78
C MET A 130 -6.36 4.52 3.31
N LYS A 131 -6.46 3.52 2.42
CA LYS A 131 -6.77 3.72 1.00
C LYS A 131 -8.19 4.24 0.75
N GLY A 132 -9.16 3.81 1.55
CA GLY A 132 -10.57 4.21 1.46
C GLY A 132 -10.87 5.59 2.04
N GLY A 133 -9.85 6.31 2.53
CA GLY A 133 -10.02 7.64 3.11
C GLY A 133 -10.90 7.65 4.37
N ALA A 134 -11.11 6.51 5.02
CA ALA A 134 -11.93 6.45 6.24
C ALA A 134 -11.32 7.29 7.37
N PHE A 135 -9.99 7.44 7.39
CA PHE A 135 -9.28 8.40 8.25
C PHE A 135 -9.30 9.84 7.72
N ALA A 136 -9.21 10.05 6.41
CA ALA A 136 -9.24 11.37 5.80
C ALA A 136 -10.62 12.05 5.94
N ALA A 137 -11.70 11.29 5.80
CA ALA A 137 -13.09 11.74 5.95
C ALA A 137 -13.47 12.09 7.41
N LEU A 138 -12.60 11.80 8.38
CA LEU A 138 -12.80 12.14 9.79
C LEU A 138 -12.11 13.45 10.19
N GLY A 139 -11.30 14.03 9.29
CA GLY A 139 -10.59 15.30 9.49
C GLY A 139 -11.23 16.51 8.81
N SER A 140 -12.22 16.33 7.94
CA SER A 140 -12.94 17.40 7.20
C SER A 140 -14.23 17.85 7.88
#